data_AF-A0A2J6GYH9-F1
#
_entry.id   AF-A0A2J6GYH9-F1
#
_cell.length_a   1.000
_cell.length_b   1.000
_cell.length_c   1.000
_cell.angle_alpha   90.00
_cell.angle_beta   90.00
_cell.angle_gamma   90.00
#
_symmetry.space_group_name_H-M   'P 1'
#
loop_
_entity.id
_entity.type
_entity.pdbx_description
1 polymer ?
#
loop_
_entity_poly.entity_id
_entity_poly.type
_entity_poly.pdbx_seq_one_letter_code
_entity_poly.pdbx_strand_id
1 'polypeptide(L)'
;MDDPDKLHPDEWKILGIVFLVLVMTFTFLNNDFNTPTGKVTSVVNVTRGAIEECDFEVYEGMNLISYHCINGFAPIQLLFANITDSIDYTYSYFETDIDPWKVYNPHLPSYVVQDLNLIEDRRGLWIFMAQNESMYYNGTRSLRTSIDLKQGWNLIGYPTLNDETIDDALSSIDGDYNIVIAYRNPDDTWQTGGPEGDGSLDYITKDRGYWIYMNKDSTLSLI
;
A
#
# COMPACT_ATOMS: atom_id res chain seq x y z
N MET A 1 -61.23 28.72 5.17
CA MET A 1 -60.78 27.62 6.05
C MET A 1 -59.47 27.20 5.44
N ASP A 2 -58.42 27.88 5.86
CA ASP A 2 -57.10 27.83 5.23
C ASP A 2 -56.27 26.68 5.82
N ASP A 3 -55.56 26.01 4.92
CA ASP A 3 -54.70 24.83 5.13
C ASP A 3 -53.41 25.24 5.87
N PRO A 4 -53.09 24.65 7.04
CA PRO A 4 -52.00 25.11 7.90
C PRO A 4 -50.58 24.82 7.38
N ASP A 5 -50.41 24.06 6.28
CA ASP A 5 -49.10 23.65 5.77
C ASP A 5 -48.64 24.39 4.50
N LYS A 6 -49.34 25.45 4.08
CA LYS A 6 -48.90 26.29 2.96
C LYS A 6 -48.16 27.54 3.43
N LEU A 7 -46.83 27.47 3.47
CA LEU A 7 -45.99 28.66 3.65
C LEU A 7 -46.20 29.67 2.50
N HIS A 8 -46.36 30.94 2.87
CA HIS A 8 -46.62 32.04 1.94
C HIS A 8 -45.31 32.46 1.22
N PRO A 9 -45.36 32.99 -0.02
CA PRO A 9 -44.18 33.35 -0.81
C PRO A 9 -43.20 34.34 -0.14
N ASP A 10 -43.65 35.08 0.86
CA ASP A 10 -42.84 36.07 1.58
C ASP A 10 -42.04 35.46 2.77
N GLU A 11 -42.35 34.23 3.19
CA GLU A 11 -41.62 33.54 4.26
C GLU A 11 -40.25 32.99 3.77
N TRP A 12 -40.10 32.74 2.47
CA TRP A 12 -38.83 32.37 1.83
C TRP A 12 -37.79 33.50 1.82
N LYS A 13 -38.25 34.76 1.82
CA LYS A 13 -37.35 35.93 1.85
C LYS A 13 -36.78 36.17 3.25
N ILE A 14 -37.54 35.86 4.31
CA ILE A 14 -37.11 36.06 5.69
C ILE A 14 -36.13 34.95 6.12
N LEU A 15 -36.35 33.70 5.72
CA LEU A 15 -35.41 32.60 5.96
C LEU A 15 -34.09 32.76 5.19
N GLY A 16 -34.13 33.26 3.95
CA GLY A 16 -32.93 33.56 3.17
C GLY A 16 -32.07 34.67 3.79
N ILE A 17 -32.68 35.72 4.34
CA ILE A 17 -31.95 36.83 4.97
C ILE A 17 -31.38 36.43 6.34
N VAL A 18 -32.09 35.63 7.13
CA VAL A 18 -31.59 35.13 8.43
C VAL A 18 -30.40 34.19 8.24
N PHE A 19 -30.40 33.33 7.21
CA PHE A 19 -29.25 32.45 6.92
C PHE A 19 -28.04 33.23 6.38
N LEU A 20 -28.27 34.30 5.61
CA LEU A 20 -27.21 35.14 5.05
C LEU A 20 -26.57 36.09 6.09
N VAL A 21 -27.31 36.49 7.14
CA VAL A 21 -26.79 37.27 8.28
C VAL A 21 -26.01 36.41 9.27
N LEU A 22 -26.35 35.12 9.42
CA LEU A 22 -25.63 34.18 10.28
C LEU A 22 -24.27 33.76 9.71
N VAL A 23 -24.12 33.79 8.37
CA VAL A 23 -22.83 33.53 7.69
C VAL A 23 -21.94 34.79 7.61
N MET A 24 -22.48 36.00 7.83
CA MET A 24 -21.73 37.27 7.73
C MET A 24 -21.26 37.88 9.07
N THR A 25 -21.48 37.24 10.22
CA THR A 25 -21.05 37.78 11.53
C THR A 25 -19.93 36.99 12.23
N PHE A 26 -19.29 36.04 11.54
CA PHE A 26 -18.12 35.33 12.07
C PHE A 26 -16.78 35.90 11.59
N THR A 27 -16.63 37.21 11.65
CA THR A 27 -15.36 37.93 11.91
C THR A 27 -15.80 39.22 12.63
N PHE A 28 -15.34 39.62 13.80
CA PHE A 28 -14.00 39.66 14.37
C PHE A 28 -14.16 39.79 15.90
N LEU A 29 -13.74 38.81 16.71
CA LEU A 29 -13.39 39.06 18.10
C LEU A 29 -12.26 38.11 18.51
N ASN A 30 -11.12 38.71 18.88
CA ASN A 30 -9.88 38.16 19.39
C ASN A 30 -8.98 37.43 18.38
N ASN A 31 -8.54 38.17 17.36
CA ASN A 31 -7.22 37.95 16.81
C ASN A 31 -6.17 38.62 17.71
N ASP A 32 -5.81 37.97 18.83
CA ASP A 32 -4.41 38.00 19.26
C ASP A 32 -3.65 36.92 18.46
N PHE A 33 -3.84 36.94 17.13
CA PHE A 33 -2.84 36.37 16.26
C PHE A 33 -1.70 37.37 16.28
N ASN A 34 -0.68 37.09 17.06
CA ASN A 34 0.64 37.64 16.80
C ASN A 34 0.90 37.43 15.31
N THR A 35 0.79 38.51 14.53
CA THR A 35 1.25 38.52 13.14
C THR A 35 2.63 37.89 13.15
N PRO A 36 2.89 36.77 12.44
CA PRO A 36 4.22 36.22 12.39
C PRO A 36 5.12 37.27 11.74
N THR A 37 5.83 38.05 12.55
CA THR A 37 6.79 39.07 12.11
C THR A 37 8.12 38.42 11.70
N GLY A 38 8.21 37.09 11.78
CA GLY A 38 9.35 36.29 11.37
C GLY A 38 9.08 35.55 10.07
N LYS A 39 10.11 35.47 9.22
CA LYS A 39 10.17 34.53 8.10
C LYS A 39 10.20 33.11 8.68
N VAL A 40 9.08 32.39 8.60
CA VAL A 40 9.06 30.95 8.88
C VAL A 40 9.58 30.25 7.63
N THR A 41 10.78 29.67 7.71
CA THR A 41 11.26 28.76 6.68
C THR A 41 10.81 27.36 7.07
N SER A 42 9.75 26.85 6.44
CA SER A 42 9.47 25.42 6.50
C SER A 42 10.49 24.70 5.63
N VAL A 43 11.46 24.04 6.26
CA VAL A 43 12.35 23.12 5.55
C VAL A 43 11.59 21.80 5.42
N VAL A 44 11.03 21.53 4.24
CA VAL A 44 10.62 20.17 3.90
C VAL A 44 11.88 19.44 3.47
N ASN A 45 12.43 18.63 4.37
CA ASN A 45 13.45 17.66 3.98
C ASN A 45 12.74 16.57 3.17
N VAL A 46 12.64 16.77 1.86
CA VAL A 46 12.35 15.67 0.94
C VAL A 46 13.60 14.81 0.93
N THR A 47 13.66 13.80 1.81
CA THR A 47 14.51 12.63 1.56
C THR A 47 13.94 11.98 0.31
N ARG A 48 14.42 12.45 -0.85
CA ARG A 48 14.12 11.84 -2.14
C ARG A 48 14.56 10.39 -2.01
N GLY A 49 13.63 9.44 -2.21
CA GLY A 49 14.01 8.05 -2.39
C GLY A 49 15.13 7.95 -3.43
N ALA A 50 16.01 6.97 -3.29
CA ALA A 50 17.03 6.76 -4.31
C ALA A 50 16.32 6.40 -5.62
N ILE A 51 16.71 7.01 -6.74
CA ILE A 51 16.22 6.58 -8.05
C ILE A 51 16.66 5.13 -8.23
N GLU A 52 15.72 4.28 -8.61
CA GLU A 52 15.95 2.84 -8.65
C GLU A 52 15.14 2.20 -9.77
N GLU A 53 15.67 1.10 -10.29
CA GLU A 53 15.07 0.34 -11.38
C GLU A 53 14.70 -1.06 -10.91
N CYS A 54 13.40 -1.38 -10.98
CA CYS A 54 12.98 -2.78 -10.94
C CYS A 54 13.12 -3.37 -12.33
N ASP A 55 13.92 -4.44 -12.41
CA ASP A 55 14.04 -5.31 -13.56
C ASP A 55 14.10 -6.75 -13.04
N PHE A 56 13.01 -7.50 -13.23
CA PHE A 56 12.92 -8.90 -12.82
C PHE A 56 11.92 -9.68 -13.67
N GLU A 57 12.14 -10.99 -13.78
CA GLU A 57 11.26 -11.88 -14.52
C GLU A 57 10.03 -12.26 -13.70
N VAL A 58 8.87 -12.26 -14.35
CA VAL A 58 7.64 -12.90 -13.87
C VAL A 58 7.28 -14.02 -14.84
N TYR A 59 7.01 -15.19 -14.32
CA TYR A 59 6.86 -16.40 -15.13
C TYR A 59 5.38 -16.76 -15.29
N GLU A 60 5.05 -17.57 -16.29
CA GLU A 60 3.72 -18.13 -16.48
C GLU A 60 3.21 -18.78 -15.19
N GLY A 61 1.92 -18.60 -14.90
CA GLY A 61 1.27 -19.06 -13.69
C GLY A 61 1.45 -18.09 -12.52
N MET A 62 1.47 -18.64 -11.31
CA MET A 62 1.45 -17.88 -10.08
C MET A 62 2.84 -17.30 -9.76
N ASN A 63 2.96 -16.04 -9.35
CA ASN A 63 4.20 -15.48 -8.82
C ASN A 63 3.88 -14.70 -7.55
N LEU A 64 4.79 -14.77 -6.56
CA LEU A 64 4.72 -13.99 -5.33
C LEU A 64 5.82 -12.94 -5.34
N ILE A 65 5.46 -11.70 -5.65
CA ILE A 65 6.42 -10.61 -5.91
C ILE A 65 6.24 -9.44 -4.95
N SER A 66 7.21 -8.54 -4.97
CA SER A 66 7.13 -7.19 -4.42
C SER A 66 7.94 -6.23 -5.28
N TYR A 67 8.03 -4.95 -4.90
CA TYR A 67 8.84 -3.97 -5.63
C TYR A 67 9.75 -3.21 -4.69
N HIS A 68 11.05 -3.25 -4.94
CA HIS A 68 12.01 -2.41 -4.21
C HIS A 68 12.09 -0.97 -4.76
N CYS A 69 11.70 -0.74 -6.01
CA CYS A 69 11.74 0.58 -6.67
C CYS A 69 10.45 1.43 -6.48
N ILE A 70 9.57 1.03 -5.54
CA ILE A 70 8.42 1.83 -5.10
C ILE A 70 8.77 2.52 -3.77
N ASN A 71 8.30 3.74 -3.58
CA ASN A 71 8.41 4.48 -2.32
C ASN A 71 7.01 4.76 -1.79
N GLY A 72 6.55 3.94 -0.85
CA GLY A 72 5.20 3.96 -0.33
C GLY A 72 4.20 3.23 -1.24
N PHE A 73 3.82 3.85 -2.37
CA PHE A 73 2.84 3.25 -3.29
C PHE A 73 2.99 3.73 -4.74
N ALA A 74 2.55 2.90 -5.68
CA ALA A 74 2.43 3.25 -7.09
C ALA A 74 1.10 2.75 -7.70
N PRO A 75 0.49 3.50 -8.64
CA PRO A 75 -0.67 3.04 -9.39
C PRO A 75 -0.37 1.78 -10.21
N ILE A 76 -1.28 0.80 -10.14
CA ILE A 76 -1.11 -0.49 -10.81
C ILE A 76 -1.01 -0.34 -12.33
N GLN A 77 -1.72 0.61 -12.92
CA GLN A 77 -1.68 0.90 -14.36
C GLN A 77 -0.31 1.38 -14.83
N LEU A 78 0.49 2.01 -13.95
CA LEU A 78 1.85 2.43 -14.31
C LEU A 78 2.82 1.25 -14.26
N LEU A 79 2.69 0.38 -13.26
CA LEU A 79 3.55 -0.80 -13.09
C LEU A 79 3.31 -1.83 -14.19
N PHE A 80 2.05 -2.03 -14.56
CA PHE A 80 1.64 -3.09 -15.49
C PHE A 80 1.51 -2.65 -16.94
N ALA A 81 1.82 -1.39 -17.26
CA ALA A 81 1.59 -0.82 -18.59
C ALA A 81 2.14 -1.67 -19.75
N ASN A 82 3.28 -2.36 -19.54
CA ASN A 82 3.95 -3.16 -20.57
C ASN A 82 3.57 -4.65 -20.56
N ILE A 83 2.90 -5.13 -19.51
CA ILE A 83 2.58 -6.56 -19.33
C ILE A 83 1.09 -6.82 -19.09
N THR A 84 0.25 -5.79 -19.26
CA THR A 84 -1.18 -5.83 -18.93
C THR A 84 -1.90 -7.00 -19.62
N ASP A 85 -1.59 -7.26 -20.89
CA ASP A 85 -2.21 -8.32 -21.69
C ASP A 85 -1.78 -9.73 -21.24
N SER A 86 -0.67 -9.83 -20.49
CA SER A 86 -0.12 -11.09 -19.99
C SER A 86 -0.52 -11.36 -18.54
N ILE A 87 -1.28 -10.47 -17.90
CA ILE A 87 -1.77 -10.65 -16.52
C ILE A 87 -3.20 -11.18 -16.54
N ASP A 88 -3.40 -12.38 -16.00
CA ASP A 88 -4.76 -12.91 -15.79
C ASP A 88 -5.48 -12.14 -14.68
N TYR A 89 -4.85 -12.08 -13.51
CA TYR A 89 -5.31 -11.30 -12.35
C TYR A 89 -4.19 -11.14 -11.32
N THR A 90 -4.40 -10.25 -10.38
CA THR A 90 -3.47 -9.92 -9.31
C THR A 90 -4.25 -9.76 -8.02
N TYR A 91 -3.69 -10.18 -6.89
CA TYR A 91 -4.29 -9.89 -5.59
C TYR A 91 -3.27 -9.68 -4.49
N SER A 92 -3.69 -9.00 -3.44
CA SER A 92 -2.90 -8.73 -2.26
C SER A 92 -3.77 -8.78 -1.00
N TYR A 93 -3.14 -8.97 0.16
CA TYR A 93 -3.82 -9.19 1.44
C TYR A 93 -3.52 -8.06 2.42
N PHE A 94 -4.58 -7.46 2.96
CA PHE A 94 -4.57 -6.30 3.85
C PHE A 94 -5.15 -6.74 5.19
N GLU A 95 -4.27 -7.20 6.09
CA GLU A 95 -4.63 -7.89 7.33
C GLU A 95 -5.52 -7.11 8.30
N THR A 96 -5.57 -5.79 8.18
CA THR A 96 -6.40 -4.91 9.04
C THR A 96 -7.76 -4.56 8.45
N ASP A 97 -8.00 -4.87 7.16
CA ASP A 97 -9.24 -4.55 6.48
C ASP A 97 -10.34 -5.57 6.81
N ILE A 98 -11.60 -5.10 6.85
CA ILE A 98 -12.78 -5.98 6.99
C ILE A 98 -12.89 -6.95 5.81
N ASP A 99 -12.51 -6.48 4.62
CA ASP A 99 -12.37 -7.28 3.41
C ASP A 99 -10.89 -7.26 3.00
N PRO A 100 -10.08 -8.23 3.46
CA PRO A 100 -8.62 -8.12 3.38
C PRO A 100 -8.07 -8.44 2.00
N TRP A 101 -8.82 -9.17 1.16
CA TRP A 101 -8.36 -9.55 -0.17
C TRP A 101 -8.72 -8.47 -1.18
N LYS A 102 -7.72 -7.85 -1.78
CA LYS A 102 -7.89 -6.88 -2.87
C LYS A 102 -7.44 -7.50 -4.17
N VAL A 103 -8.21 -7.33 -5.24
CA VAL A 103 -8.04 -7.97 -6.53
C VAL A 103 -8.01 -6.93 -7.66
N TYR A 104 -7.19 -7.21 -8.66
CA TYR A 104 -7.17 -6.50 -9.93
C TYR A 104 -7.24 -7.53 -11.07
N ASN A 105 -8.13 -7.31 -12.03
CA ASN A 105 -8.15 -8.06 -13.28
C ASN A 105 -8.25 -7.08 -14.46
N PRO A 106 -7.21 -6.97 -15.31
CA PRO A 106 -7.16 -5.99 -16.40
C PRO A 106 -8.14 -6.29 -17.55
N HIS A 107 -8.65 -7.52 -17.62
CA HIS A 107 -9.55 -7.97 -18.69
C HIS A 107 -11.03 -7.76 -18.37
N LEU A 108 -11.35 -7.24 -17.17
CA LEU A 108 -12.72 -6.90 -16.82
C LEU A 108 -13.18 -5.62 -17.53
N PRO A 109 -14.48 -5.51 -17.87
CA PRO A 109 -15.01 -4.29 -18.45
C PRO A 109 -14.75 -3.06 -17.55
N SER A 110 -14.50 -1.91 -18.16
CA SER A 110 -14.10 -0.67 -17.45
C SER A 110 -15.12 -0.12 -16.45
N TYR A 111 -16.37 -0.59 -16.48
CA TYR A 111 -17.40 -0.24 -15.50
C TYR A 111 -17.34 -1.09 -14.23
N VAL A 112 -16.53 -2.15 -14.20
CA VAL A 112 -16.30 -2.96 -13.00
C VAL A 112 -15.29 -2.23 -12.13
N VAL A 113 -15.69 -1.90 -10.90
CA VAL A 113 -14.81 -1.27 -9.92
C VAL A 113 -13.87 -2.34 -9.37
N GLN A 114 -12.56 -2.09 -9.51
CA GLN A 114 -11.50 -2.90 -8.90
C GLN A 114 -11.19 -2.34 -7.52
N ASP A 115 -10.82 -3.20 -6.58
CA ASP A 115 -10.47 -2.83 -5.21
C ASP A 115 -8.95 -2.81 -4.97
N LEU A 116 -8.14 -3.42 -5.84
CA LEU A 116 -6.69 -3.23 -5.90
C LEU A 116 -6.30 -2.23 -7.01
N ASN A 117 -6.02 -0.99 -6.62
CA ASN A 117 -5.64 0.08 -7.56
C ASN A 117 -4.22 0.62 -7.31
N LEU A 118 -3.67 0.38 -6.12
CA LEU A 118 -2.36 0.82 -5.68
C LEU A 118 -1.56 -0.39 -5.20
N ILE A 119 -0.30 -0.46 -5.58
CA ILE A 119 0.67 -1.41 -5.05
C ILE A 119 1.57 -0.68 -4.07
N GLU A 120 1.73 -1.24 -2.87
CA GLU A 120 2.58 -0.70 -1.81
C GLU A 120 3.93 -1.41 -1.78
N ASP A 121 5.00 -0.69 -1.46
CA ASP A 121 6.36 -1.26 -1.34
C ASP A 121 6.47 -2.28 -0.20
N ARG A 122 5.63 -2.13 0.83
CA ARG A 122 5.61 -2.96 2.05
C ARG A 122 4.81 -4.24 1.92
N ARG A 123 4.02 -4.40 0.85
CA ARG A 123 3.05 -5.49 0.73
C ARG A 123 3.44 -6.46 -0.37
N GLY A 124 3.23 -7.74 -0.11
CA GLY A 124 3.44 -8.78 -1.11
C GLY A 124 2.29 -8.79 -2.12
N LEU A 125 2.56 -9.28 -3.31
CA LEU A 125 1.62 -9.27 -4.42
C LEU A 125 1.63 -10.64 -5.10
N TRP A 126 0.46 -11.26 -5.17
CA TRP A 126 0.26 -12.41 -6.03
C TRP A 126 -0.13 -11.92 -7.42
N ILE A 127 0.61 -12.36 -8.43
CA ILE A 127 0.33 -12.07 -9.84
C ILE A 127 0.27 -13.38 -10.62
N PHE A 128 -0.84 -13.57 -11.33
CA PHE A 128 -1.06 -14.72 -12.21
C PHE A 128 -0.83 -14.28 -13.65
N MET A 129 0.13 -14.90 -14.29
CA MET A 129 0.59 -14.56 -15.63
C MET A 129 0.17 -15.62 -16.63
N ALA A 130 -0.29 -15.19 -17.81
CA ALA A 130 -0.62 -16.05 -18.93
C ALA A 130 0.62 -16.53 -19.71
N GLN A 131 1.75 -15.85 -19.55
CA GLN A 131 3.05 -16.18 -20.15
C GLN A 131 4.18 -15.49 -19.39
N ASN A 132 5.42 -15.91 -19.61
CA ASN A 132 6.60 -15.24 -19.05
C ASN A 132 6.73 -13.82 -19.59
N GLU A 133 7.04 -12.87 -18.71
CA GLU A 133 7.32 -11.47 -19.04
C GLU A 133 8.47 -10.93 -18.18
N SER A 134 9.10 -9.85 -18.65
CA SER A 134 10.04 -9.06 -17.85
C SER A 134 9.32 -7.82 -17.31
N MET A 135 9.38 -7.65 -15.99
CA MET A 135 8.87 -6.47 -15.31
C MET A 135 9.91 -5.37 -15.31
N TYR A 136 9.54 -4.21 -15.82
CA TYR A 136 10.39 -3.03 -15.81
C TYR A 136 9.67 -1.80 -15.25
N TYR A 137 10.25 -1.18 -14.23
CA TYR A 137 9.76 0.09 -13.69
C TYR A 137 10.91 0.95 -13.17
N ASN A 138 11.01 2.19 -13.65
CA ASN A 138 11.94 3.19 -13.13
C ASN A 138 11.19 4.10 -12.14
N GLY A 139 11.59 4.00 -10.88
CA GLY A 139 10.91 4.66 -9.77
C GLY A 139 11.87 5.20 -8.74
N THR A 140 11.47 5.10 -7.48
CA THR A 140 12.32 5.48 -6.35
C THR A 140 12.14 4.49 -5.22
N ARG A 141 13.23 4.12 -4.56
CA ARG A 141 13.22 3.22 -3.40
C ARG A 141 13.13 3.98 -2.07
N SER A 142 12.43 3.37 -1.12
CA SER A 142 12.48 3.73 0.31
C SER A 142 13.86 3.41 0.92
N LEU A 143 14.55 4.41 1.48
CA LEU A 143 15.86 4.19 2.16
C LEU A 143 15.73 3.50 3.52
N ARG A 144 14.54 3.54 4.11
CA ARG A 144 14.18 2.89 5.37
C ARG A 144 12.70 2.57 5.28
N THR A 145 12.33 1.37 5.69
CA THR A 145 10.94 0.93 5.66
C THR A 145 10.57 0.36 7.02
N SER A 146 9.39 0.74 7.50
CA SER A 146 8.80 0.22 8.73
C SER A 146 7.48 -0.43 8.34
N ILE A 147 7.35 -1.73 8.58
CA ILE A 147 6.16 -2.51 8.26
C ILE A 147 5.50 -2.93 9.58
N ASP A 148 4.31 -2.40 9.84
CA ASP A 148 3.54 -2.79 11.01
C ASP A 148 2.86 -4.13 10.73
N LEU A 149 3.22 -5.15 11.50
CA LEU A 149 2.71 -6.50 11.36
C LEU A 149 1.73 -6.81 12.48
N LYS A 150 0.62 -7.46 12.11
CA LYS A 150 -0.43 -7.87 13.04
C LYS A 150 -0.29 -9.31 13.45
N GLN A 151 -0.72 -9.63 14.67
CA GLN A 151 -0.87 -11.03 15.07
C GLN A 151 -1.65 -11.82 14.01
N GLY A 152 -1.14 -12.98 13.62
CA GLY A 152 -1.66 -13.80 12.52
C GLY A 152 -0.90 -13.61 11.21
N TRP A 153 -1.56 -13.89 10.09
CA TRP A 153 -0.94 -13.83 8.76
C TRP A 153 -0.81 -12.40 8.26
N ASN A 154 0.37 -12.07 7.73
CA ASN A 154 0.67 -10.82 7.04
C ASN A 154 1.30 -11.16 5.68
N LEU A 155 0.92 -10.43 4.64
CA LEU A 155 1.53 -10.56 3.32
C LEU A 155 2.44 -9.35 3.08
N ILE A 156 3.75 -9.56 3.11
CA ILE A 156 4.72 -8.48 3.06
C ILE A 156 5.53 -8.50 1.76
N GLY A 157 6.01 -7.33 1.39
CA GLY A 157 7.05 -7.15 0.39
C GLY A 157 8.41 -6.94 1.08
N TYR A 158 9.49 -7.03 0.30
CA TYR A 158 10.84 -6.78 0.79
C TYR A 158 11.50 -5.66 -0.02
N PRO A 159 11.23 -4.38 0.32
CA PRO A 159 11.68 -3.22 -0.45
C PRO A 159 13.13 -2.81 -0.14
N THR A 160 14.04 -3.78 -0.14
CA THR A 160 15.49 -3.56 -0.01
C THR A 160 16.23 -4.01 -1.29
N LEU A 161 17.52 -3.68 -1.39
CA LEU A 161 18.34 -4.04 -2.55
C LEU A 161 19.13 -5.33 -2.36
N ASN A 162 19.31 -5.75 -1.11
CA ASN A 162 20.20 -6.82 -0.77
C ASN A 162 19.39 -7.99 -0.25
N ASP A 163 19.70 -9.16 -0.81
CA ASP A 163 19.23 -10.41 -0.25
C ASP A 163 19.93 -10.61 1.10
N GLU A 164 19.15 -10.95 2.10
CA GLU A 164 19.64 -11.17 3.46
C GLU A 164 19.16 -12.53 3.97
N THR A 165 19.88 -13.09 4.94
CA THR A 165 19.37 -14.29 5.62
C THR A 165 18.06 -13.94 6.33
N ILE A 166 17.20 -14.93 6.58
CA ILE A 166 15.96 -14.69 7.34
C ILE A 166 16.27 -14.02 8.69
N ASP A 167 17.29 -14.50 9.39
CA ASP A 167 17.66 -14.01 10.72
C ASP A 167 18.08 -12.54 10.67
N ASP A 168 18.86 -12.14 9.65
CA ASP A 168 19.30 -10.75 9.47
C ASP A 168 18.12 -9.85 9.07
N ALA A 169 17.38 -10.25 8.04
CA ALA A 169 16.27 -9.49 7.47
C ALA A 169 15.14 -9.25 8.49
N LEU A 170 14.84 -10.25 9.32
CA LEU A 170 13.75 -10.23 10.29
C LEU A 170 14.23 -9.99 11.73
N SER A 171 15.50 -9.60 11.93
CA SER A 171 16.11 -9.38 13.25
C SER A 171 15.32 -8.43 14.17
N SER A 172 14.64 -7.42 13.60
CA SER A 172 13.83 -6.46 14.37
C SER A 172 12.54 -7.03 14.95
N ILE A 173 12.10 -8.21 14.48
CA ILE A 173 10.93 -8.95 14.96
C ILE A 173 11.31 -10.34 15.48
N ASP A 174 12.59 -10.55 15.83
CA ASP A 174 13.06 -11.82 16.36
C ASP A 174 12.25 -12.24 17.61
N GLY A 175 11.83 -13.51 17.62
CA GLY A 175 10.93 -14.07 18.65
C GLY A 175 9.45 -13.69 18.54
N ASP A 176 9.06 -12.84 17.59
CA ASP A 176 7.68 -12.36 17.44
C ASP A 176 6.91 -13.09 16.33
N TYR A 177 7.57 -13.93 15.53
CA TYR A 177 6.98 -14.71 14.43
C TYR A 177 7.31 -16.20 14.55
N ASN A 178 6.51 -17.05 13.90
CA ASN A 178 6.70 -18.50 13.89
C ASN A 178 7.23 -19.04 12.57
N ILE A 179 6.67 -18.57 11.46
CA ILE A 179 6.96 -19.14 10.14
C ILE A 179 6.92 -18.05 9.08
N VAL A 180 7.84 -18.16 8.14
CA VAL A 180 7.89 -17.38 6.90
C VAL A 180 7.68 -18.34 5.75
N ILE A 181 6.82 -17.97 4.81
CA ILE A 181 6.52 -18.76 3.62
C ILE A 181 6.81 -17.91 2.39
N ALA A 182 7.55 -18.49 1.46
CA ALA A 182 7.79 -17.96 0.14
C ALA A 182 7.26 -18.94 -0.91
N TYR A 183 6.99 -18.42 -2.10
CA TYR A 183 6.68 -19.21 -3.28
C TYR A 183 7.62 -18.83 -4.42
N ARG A 184 8.22 -19.84 -5.06
CA ARG A 184 9.24 -19.68 -6.10
C ARG A 184 8.75 -20.25 -7.43
N ASN A 185 8.41 -19.34 -8.35
CA ASN A 185 8.31 -19.62 -9.78
C ASN A 185 9.71 -19.33 -10.41
N PRO A 186 10.24 -20.13 -11.35
CA PRO A 186 9.64 -21.25 -12.11
C PRO A 186 9.83 -22.64 -11.55
N ASP A 187 10.31 -22.75 -10.32
CA ASP A 187 10.45 -24.06 -9.69
C ASP A 187 9.10 -24.66 -9.24
N ASP A 188 8.04 -23.85 -9.18
CA ASP A 188 6.71 -24.20 -8.64
C ASP A 188 6.82 -24.82 -7.24
N THR A 189 7.60 -24.15 -6.38
CA THR A 189 7.90 -24.64 -5.03
C THR A 189 7.48 -23.66 -3.95
N TRP A 190 6.95 -24.22 -2.87
CA TRP A 190 6.79 -23.53 -1.61
C TRP A 190 8.04 -23.74 -0.77
N GLN A 191 8.52 -22.67 -0.15
CA GLN A 191 9.66 -22.70 0.75
C GLN A 191 9.25 -22.11 2.09
N THR A 192 9.75 -22.68 3.19
CA THR A 192 9.45 -22.19 4.53
C THR A 192 10.70 -22.02 5.38
N GLY A 193 10.69 -21.02 6.24
CA GLY A 193 11.77 -20.71 7.16
C GLY A 193 11.24 -20.14 8.47
N GLY A 194 12.16 -19.74 9.35
CA GLY A 194 11.86 -19.34 10.72
C GLY A 194 11.68 -20.53 11.68
N PRO A 195 11.28 -20.27 12.94
CA PRO A 195 11.25 -21.27 14.01
C PRO A 195 10.46 -22.55 13.73
N GLU A 196 9.34 -22.44 13.00
CA GLU A 196 8.45 -23.57 12.65
C GLU A 196 8.54 -23.97 11.17
N GLY A 197 9.47 -23.37 10.41
CA GLY A 197 9.71 -23.72 9.02
C GLY A 197 10.51 -25.02 8.86
N ASP A 198 10.50 -25.58 7.65
CA ASP A 198 11.28 -26.76 7.26
C ASP A 198 12.73 -26.44 6.86
N GLY A 199 13.11 -25.16 6.85
CA GLY A 199 14.45 -24.68 6.51
C GLY A 199 14.75 -24.69 5.01
N SER A 200 13.72 -24.80 4.16
CA SER A 200 13.89 -24.70 2.69
C SER A 200 14.01 -23.26 2.19
N LEU A 201 13.66 -22.27 3.01
CA LEU A 201 13.88 -20.85 2.77
C LEU A 201 15.04 -20.34 3.63
N ASP A 202 16.16 -19.98 3.01
CA ASP A 202 17.35 -19.46 3.70
C ASP A 202 17.46 -17.93 3.64
N TYR A 203 16.92 -17.30 2.59
CA TYR A 203 17.09 -15.89 2.27
C TYR A 203 15.77 -15.18 1.99
N ILE A 204 15.68 -13.93 2.44
CA ILE A 204 14.71 -12.95 1.97
C ILE A 204 15.38 -12.16 0.85
N THR A 205 14.77 -12.18 -0.33
CA THR A 205 15.32 -11.73 -1.60
C THR A 205 14.55 -10.51 -2.07
N LYS A 206 15.24 -9.55 -2.69
CA LYS A 206 14.58 -8.39 -3.32
C LYS A 206 13.51 -8.84 -4.33
N ASP A 207 12.50 -7.99 -4.52
CA ASP A 207 11.41 -8.20 -5.50
C ASP A 207 10.49 -9.41 -5.24
N ARG A 208 10.58 -10.02 -4.06
CA ARG A 208 9.74 -11.15 -3.67
C ARG A 208 8.78 -10.80 -2.54
N GLY A 209 7.58 -11.37 -2.63
CA GLY A 209 6.61 -11.33 -1.55
C GLY A 209 6.80 -12.48 -0.57
N TYR A 210 6.35 -12.29 0.66
CA TYR A 210 6.46 -13.28 1.73
C TYR A 210 5.20 -13.28 2.58
N TRP A 211 4.78 -14.46 3.02
CA TRP A 211 3.83 -14.59 4.11
C TRP A 211 4.59 -14.75 5.42
N ILE A 212 4.21 -13.99 6.44
CA ILE A 212 4.75 -14.14 7.80
C ILE A 212 3.59 -14.37 8.76
N TYR A 213 3.69 -15.42 9.57
CA TYR A 213 2.79 -15.64 10.69
C TYR A 213 3.38 -15.06 11.98
N MET A 214 2.74 -14.01 12.49
CA MET A 214 3.14 -13.32 13.72
C MET A 214 2.40 -13.87 14.93
N ASN A 215 3.12 -14.05 16.04
CA ASN A 215 2.55 -14.46 17.32
C ASN A 215 1.89 -13.30 18.09
N LYS A 216 2.33 -12.07 17.80
CA LYS A 216 1.80 -10.82 18.35
C LYS A 216 2.11 -9.67 17.38
N ASP A 217 1.43 -8.54 17.56
CA ASP A 217 1.76 -7.32 16.83
C ASP A 217 3.22 -6.91 17.06
N SER A 218 3.93 -6.55 15.98
CA SER A 218 5.31 -6.06 16.02
C SER A 218 5.58 -5.20 14.78
N THR A 219 6.76 -4.58 14.71
CA THR A 219 7.12 -3.70 13.59
C THR A 219 8.45 -4.13 12.99
N LEU A 220 8.41 -4.60 11.75
CA LEU A 220 9.59 -4.95 10.96
C LEU A 220 10.27 -3.69 10.42
N SER A 221 11.54 -3.52 10.78
CA SER A 221 12.39 -2.40 10.36
C SER A 221 13.42 -2.87 9.33
N LEU A 222 13.38 -2.28 8.13
CA LEU A 222 14.29 -2.57 7.01
C LEU A 222 15.10 -1.31 6.66
N ILE A 223 16.36 -1.49 6.22
CA ILE A 223 17.33 -0.43 5.92
C ILE A 223 17.89 -0.61 4.50
#